data_AF-A0A3M1J8T2-F1
#
_entry.id   AF-A0A3M1J8T2-F1
#
_cell.length_a   1.000
_cell.length_b   1.000
_cell.length_c   1.000
_cell.angle_alpha   90.00
_cell.angle_beta   90.00
_cell.angle_gamma   90.00
#
_symmetry.space_group_name_H-M   'P 1'
#
loop_
_entity.id
_entity.type
_entity.pdbx_description
1 polymer ?
#
loop_
_entity_poly.entity_id
_entity_poly.type
_entity_poly.pdbx_seq_one_letter_code
_entity_poly.pdbx_strand_id
1 'polypeptide(L)' 'RTMRQRYRRYREYHGTVTGRDLHMLRECKPTTVYVELANIRNAHDQKRIVIERNRELLAEWMLDGLMNN' A
#
# COMPACT_ATOMS: atom_id res chain seq x y z
N ARG A 1 -0.28 -2.02 21.34
CA ARG A 1 0.69 -1.12 20.67
C ARG A 1 0.27 -0.99 19.22
N THR A 2 -0.03 0.22 18.74
CA THR A 2 -0.49 0.46 17.37
C THR A 2 0.60 0.12 16.35
N MET A 3 0.22 -0.20 15.11
CA MET A 3 1.15 -0.55 14.04
C MET A 3 2.23 0.54 13.84
N ARG A 4 1.81 1.82 13.84
CA ARG A 4 2.71 2.98 13.86
C ARG A 4 3.76 2.89 14.97
N GLN A 5 3.39 2.52 16.20
CA GLN A 5 4.35 2.42 17.30
C GLN A 5 5.39 1.32 17.10
N ARG A 6 5.03 0.21 16.45
CA ARG A 6 5.96 -0.91 16.16
C ARG A 6 6.93 -0.57 15.02
N TYR A 7 6.48 0.19 14.02
CA TYR A 7 7.25 0.53 12.83
C TYR A 7 7.64 2.02 12.76
N ARG A 8 7.71 2.70 13.91
CA ARG A 8 8.03 4.14 14.03
C ARG A 8 9.42 4.55 13.54
N ARG A 9 10.29 3.57 13.28
CA ARG A 9 11.68 3.77 12.80
C ARG A 9 11.80 3.77 11.28
N TYR A 10 10.73 3.43 10.56
CA TYR A 10 10.71 3.41 9.10
C TYR A 10 10.38 4.80 8.56
N ARG A 11 10.95 5.13 7.39
CA ARG A 11 10.91 6.45 6.75
C ARG A 11 9.50 7.02 6.66
N GLU A 12 9.42 8.35 6.76
CA GLU A 12 8.24 9.11 6.36
C GLU A 12 7.81 8.72 4.94
N TYR A 13 6.52 8.50 4.73
CA TYR A 13 5.98 8.18 3.42
C TYR A 13 5.86 9.45 2.57
N HIS A 14 6.42 9.42 1.36
CA HIS A 14 6.44 10.57 0.44
C HIS A 14 5.62 10.30 -0.85
N GLY A 15 4.63 9.40 -0.79
CA GLY A 15 3.80 9.15 -1.97
C GLY A 15 2.78 10.26 -2.21
N THR A 16 2.13 10.19 -3.37
CA THR A 16 1.12 11.16 -3.79
C THR A 16 -0.19 10.46 -4.12
N VAL A 17 -1.30 11.17 -4.00
CA VAL A 17 -2.62 10.72 -4.49
C VAL A 17 -2.96 11.59 -5.69
N THR A 18 -3.16 10.98 -6.85
CA THR A 18 -3.42 11.70 -8.10
C THR A 18 -4.49 10.99 -8.92
N GLY A 19 -5.22 11.74 -9.74
CA GLY A 19 -6.14 11.18 -10.72
C GLY A 19 -5.38 10.44 -11.84
N ARG A 20 -5.97 9.33 -12.30
CA ARG A 20 -5.47 8.53 -13.42
C ARG A 20 -6.63 8.05 -14.28
N ASP A 21 -6.42 8.06 -15.59
CA ASP A 21 -7.42 7.61 -16.57
C ASP A 21 -7.38 6.08 -16.75
N LEU A 22 -7.72 5.34 -15.70
CA LEU A 22 -7.75 3.88 -15.70
C LEU A 22 -9.18 3.37 -15.83
N HIS A 23 -9.44 2.48 -16.78
CA HIS A 23 -10.77 1.89 -17.00
C HIS A 23 -11.36 1.30 -15.70
N MET A 24 -10.55 0.54 -14.95
CA MET A 24 -10.95 -0.04 -13.67
C MET A 24 -11.28 0.98 -12.57
N LEU A 25 -10.79 2.22 -12.66
CA LEU A 25 -11.22 3.29 -11.75
C LEU A 25 -12.46 4.02 -12.26
N ARG A 26 -12.63 4.14 -13.59
CA ARG A 26 -13.80 4.80 -14.20
C ARG A 26 -15.08 3.98 -14.06
N GLU A 27 -14.99 2.66 -14.25
CA GLU A 27 -16.18 1.80 -14.32
C GLU A 27 -16.56 1.15 -12.98
N CYS A 28 -15.71 1.25 -11.96
CA CYS A 28 -15.99 0.64 -10.66
C CYS A 28 -17.08 1.46 -9.94
N LYS A 29 -18.20 0.82 -9.61
CA LYS A 29 -19.34 1.46 -8.94
C LYS A 29 -19.07 1.89 -7.48
N PRO A 30 -18.39 1.11 -6.62
CA PRO A 30 -18.05 1.56 -5.27
C PRO A 30 -16.87 2.55 -5.28
N THR A 31 -16.76 3.35 -4.21
CA THR A 31 -15.58 4.20 -3.95
C THR A 31 -14.31 3.35 -3.98
N THR A 32 -13.42 3.63 -4.93
CA THR A 32 -12.27 2.77 -5.23
C THR A 32 -10.99 3.61 -5.34
N VAL A 33 -9.88 3.05 -4.89
CA VAL A 33 -8.52 3.58 -5.12
C VAL A 33 -7.66 2.49 -5.74
N TYR A 34 -6.75 2.87 -6.64
CA TYR A 34 -5.74 1.99 -7.18
C TYR A 34 -4.41 2.26 -6.46
N VAL A 35 -3.84 1.23 -5.83
CA VAL A 35 -2.63 1.38 -5.01
C VAL A 35 -1.45 0.72 -5.71
N GLU A 36 -0.46 1.52 -6.10
CA GLU A 36 0.83 1.04 -6.59
C GLU A 36 1.73 0.66 -5.40
N LEU A 37 1.84 -0.63 -5.11
CA LEU A 37 2.56 -1.12 -3.92
C LEU A 37 4.09 -1.13 -4.06
N ALA A 38 4.60 -1.33 -5.27
CA ALA A 38 6.02 -1.49 -5.53
C ALA A 38 6.33 -1.41 -7.04
N ASN A 39 7.56 -1.03 -7.37
CA ASN A 39 8.07 -1.21 -8.72
C ASN A 39 8.59 -2.65 -8.90
N ILE A 40 7.89 -3.48 -9.68
CA ILE A 40 8.27 -4.90 -9.87
C ILE A 40 9.64 -5.09 -10.51
N ARG A 41 10.20 -4.08 -11.19
CA ARG A 41 11.55 -4.14 -11.77
C ARG A 41 12.65 -3.84 -10.75
N ASN A 42 12.30 -3.34 -9.56
CA ASN A 42 13.25 -3.04 -8.50
C ASN A 42 13.38 -4.26 -7.55
N ALA A 43 14.59 -4.81 -7.45
CA ALA A 43 14.85 -6.01 -6.66
C ALA A 43 14.59 -5.84 -5.14
N HIS A 44 14.70 -4.63 -4.59
CA HIS A 44 14.36 -4.37 -3.19
C HIS A 44 12.85 -4.31 -2.99
N ASP A 45 12.11 -3.72 -3.92
CA ASP A 45 10.65 -3.64 -3.86
C ASP A 45 9.99 -5.00 -4.08
N GLN A 46 10.56 -5.86 -4.94
CA GLN A 46 10.10 -7.24 -5.10
C GLN A 46 10.05 -8.00 -3.77
N LYS A 47 11.01 -7.76 -2.86
CA LYS A 47 11.05 -8.39 -1.53
C LYS A 47 9.85 -8.01 -0.67
N ARG A 48 9.16 -6.89 -0.94
CA ARG A 48 7.93 -6.52 -0.22
C ARG A 48 6.77 -7.45 -0.56
N ILE A 49 6.75 -7.98 -1.78
CA ILE A 49 5.67 -8.82 -2.30
C ILE A 49 6.00 -10.31 -2.18
N VAL A 50 7.25 -10.71 -2.48
CA VAL A 50 7.65 -12.13 -2.52
C VAL A 50 7.83 -12.72 -1.12
N ILE A 51 8.49 -12.01 -0.22
CA ILE A 51 8.73 -12.48 1.15
C ILE A 51 7.40 -12.45 1.92
N GLU A 52 6.96 -13.61 2.39
CA GLU A 52 5.67 -13.80 3.07
C GLU A 52 5.43 -12.78 4.18
N ARG A 53 6.35 -12.68 5.14
CA ARG A 53 6.23 -11.73 6.26
C ARG A 53 6.08 -10.28 5.79
N ASN A 54 6.77 -9.87 4.73
CA ASN A 54 6.65 -8.49 4.24
C ASN A 54 5.30 -8.26 3.57
N ARG A 55 4.80 -9.25 2.83
CA ARG A 55 3.50 -9.21 2.17
C ARG A 55 2.37 -9.16 3.19
N GLU A 56 2.47 -9.93 4.27
CA GLU A 56 1.52 -9.87 5.39
C GLU A 56 1.52 -8.48 6.04
N LEU A 57 2.71 -7.90 6.31
CA LEU A 57 2.79 -6.54 6.85
C LEU A 57 2.15 -5.48 5.94
N LEU A 58 2.31 -5.61 4.62
CA LEU A 58 1.61 -4.73 3.66
C LEU A 58 0.09 -4.89 3.77
N ALA A 59 -0.42 -6.12 3.90
CA ALA A 59 -1.84 -6.38 4.06
C ALA A 59 -2.40 -5.78 5.35
N GLU A 60 -1.69 -5.95 6.47
CA GLU A 60 -2.05 -5.33 7.75
C GLU A 60 -2.06 -3.79 7.65
N TRP A 61 -1.10 -3.18 6.95
CA TRP A 61 -1.06 -1.72 6.74
C TRP A 61 -2.23 -1.22 5.89
N MET A 62 -2.60 -1.96 4.83
CA MET A 62 -3.76 -1.61 4.01
C MET A 62 -5.06 -1.72 4.81
N LEU A 63 -5.21 -2.79 5.60
CA LEU A 63 -6.38 -2.96 6.47
C LEU A 63 -6.49 -1.84 7.51
N ASP A 64 -5.38 -1.49 8.19
CA ASP A 64 -5.34 -0.40 9.17
C ASP A 64 -5.78 0.93 8.53
N GLY A 65 -5.30 1.23 7.33
CA GLY A 65 -5.70 2.43 6.58
C GLY A 65 -7.17 2.45 6.16
N LEU A 66 -7.79 1.29 5.93
CA LEU A 66 -9.22 1.20 5.61
C LEU A 66 -10.11 1.31 6.85
N MET A 67 -9.67 0.75 7.99
CA MET A 67 -10.48 0.69 9.22
C MET A 67 -10.37 1.93 10.10
N ASN A 68 -9.20 2.59 10.11
CA ASN A 68 -8.87 3.63 11.09
C ASN A 68 -8.70 5.02 10.46
N ASN A 69 -9.42 5.28 9.36
CA ASN A 69 -9.47 6.59 8.72
C ASN A 69 -10.40 7.53 9.50
#